data_AF-A0A859IQG5-F1
#
_entry.id   AF-A0A859IQG5-F1
#
_cell.length_a   1.000
_cell.length_b   1.000
_cell.length_c   1.000
_cell.angle_alpha   90.00
_cell.angle_beta   90.00
_cell.angle_gamma   90.00
#
_symmetry.space_group_name_H-M   'P 1'
#
loop_
_entity.id
_entity.type
_entity.pdbx_description
1 polymer ?
#
loop_
_entity_poly.entity_id
_entity_poly.type
_entity_poly.pdbx_seq_one_letter_code
_entity_poly.pdbx_strand_id
1 'polypeptide(L)'
;MNYKIIQMVKNSGFVGGFSAASIVLSLLILTTYRDQSLDNSQKLKTIKDPQWRSYKAIHMLEIHATEDVYRYEIFKKNLQFIRSHNSDKFSVALNEYAHL
;
A
#
# COMPACT_ATOMS: atom_id res chain seq x y z
N MET A 1 10.05 36.42 -11.78
CA MET A 1 11.29 36.32 -10.99
C MET A 1 12.25 35.40 -11.72
N ASN A 2 13.45 35.90 -12.00
CA ASN A 2 14.54 35.29 -12.76
C ASN A 2 15.08 34.01 -12.10
N TYR A 3 15.29 32.96 -12.88
CA TYR A 3 16.20 31.87 -12.51
C TYR A 3 17.46 31.99 -13.38
N LYS A 4 18.57 32.15 -12.68
CA LYS A 4 19.93 32.37 -13.15
C LYS A 4 20.48 31.06 -13.75
N ILE A 5 20.87 31.09 -15.02
CA ILE A 5 21.74 30.06 -15.63
C ILE A 5 23.14 30.21 -15.02
N ILE A 6 23.91 29.10 -15.00
CA ILE A 6 25.39 28.96 -15.04
C ILE A 6 25.86 27.97 -13.94
N GLN A 7 26.69 26.93 -14.16
CA GLN A 7 27.75 26.66 -15.15
C GLN A 7 27.91 25.13 -15.34
N MET A 8 28.41 24.77 -16.53
CA MET A 8 29.08 23.49 -16.83
C MET A 8 30.14 23.12 -15.79
N VAL A 9 30.07 21.89 -15.25
CA VAL A 9 31.26 21.22 -14.68
C VAL A 9 31.78 20.23 -15.72
N LYS A 10 33.07 20.40 -15.99
CA LYS A 10 33.86 19.81 -17.06
C LYS A 10 33.94 18.29 -16.95
N ASN A 11 33.61 17.64 -18.07
CA ASN A 11 34.03 16.27 -18.37
C ASN A 11 35.56 16.22 -18.37
N SER A 12 36.14 15.71 -17.28
CA SER A 12 37.58 15.52 -17.11
C SER A 12 37.81 14.03 -17.05
N GLY A 13 38.53 13.49 -18.03
CA GLY A 13 38.78 12.06 -18.13
C GLY A 13 39.43 11.49 -16.87
N PHE A 14 38.93 10.33 -16.44
CA PHE A 14 39.62 9.45 -15.52
C PHE A 14 39.55 8.03 -16.06
N VAL A 15 40.68 7.59 -16.60
CA VAL A 15 41.01 6.20 -16.93
C VAL A 15 41.56 5.59 -15.64
N GLY A 16 40.91 4.56 -15.09
CA GLY A 16 41.53 3.77 -14.02
C GLY A 16 40.57 3.11 -13.04
N GLY A 17 40.55 1.78 -13.05
CA GLY A 17 40.24 0.96 -11.87
C GLY A 17 38.75 0.74 -11.55
N PHE A 18 38.22 -0.41 -11.98
CA PHE A 18 37.03 -0.97 -11.33
C PHE A 18 37.42 -1.39 -9.90
N SER A 19 37.22 -0.51 -8.93
CA SER A 19 37.28 -0.91 -7.53
C SER A 19 36.08 -1.83 -7.25
N ALA A 20 36.30 -2.88 -6.47
CA ALA A 20 35.26 -3.84 -6.08
C ALA A 20 34.01 -3.20 -5.44
N ALA A 21 34.11 -1.92 -5.02
CA ALA A 21 33.01 -1.14 -4.46
C ALA A 21 31.86 -0.85 -5.46
N SER A 22 32.14 -0.70 -6.76
CA SER A 22 31.09 -0.38 -7.76
C SER A 22 30.18 -1.58 -8.06
N ILE A 23 30.72 -2.80 -7.95
CA ILE A 23 29.93 -4.04 -8.09
C ILE A 23 29.02 -4.20 -6.86
N VAL A 24 29.52 -3.89 -5.66
CA VAL A 24 28.75 -3.99 -4.41
C VAL A 24 27.55 -3.04 -4.40
N LEU A 25 27.70 -1.80 -4.89
CA LEU A 25 26.60 -0.84 -4.93
C LEU A 25 25.50 -1.22 -5.92
N SER A 26 25.88 -1.83 -7.05
CA SER A 26 24.92 -2.28 -8.07
C SER A 26 24.12 -3.51 -7.59
N LEU A 27 24.75 -4.43 -6.83
CA LEU A 27 24.04 -5.55 -6.20
C LEU A 27 23.12 -5.10 -5.06
N LEU A 28 23.48 -4.08 -4.29
CA LEU A 28 22.67 -3.57 -3.16
C LEU A 28 21.35 -2.93 -3.61
N ILE A 29 21.34 -2.30 -4.78
CA ILE A 29 20.13 -1.71 -5.37
C ILE A 29 19.20 -2.81 -5.90
N LEU A 30 19.74 -3.92 -6.40
CA LEU A 30 18.96 -5.07 -6.86
C LEU A 30 18.31 -5.86 -5.71
N THR A 31 18.98 -6.01 -4.56
CA THR A 31 18.39 -6.71 -3.40
C THR A 31 17.28 -5.89 -2.74
N THR A 32 17.46 -4.58 -2.61
CA THR A 32 16.43 -3.71 -1.99
C THR A 32 15.17 -3.58 -2.85
N TYR A 33 15.29 -3.54 -4.18
CA TYR A 33 14.12 -3.57 -5.08
C TYR A 33 13.39 -4.92 -5.09
N ARG A 34 14.12 -6.03 -4.92
CA ARG A 34 13.55 -7.37 -4.91
C ARG A 34 12.68 -7.62 -3.68
N ASP A 35 13.10 -7.13 -2.51
CA ASP A 35 12.35 -7.30 -1.24
C ASP A 35 10.98 -6.61 -1.26
N GLN A 36 10.87 -5.43 -1.88
CA GLN A 36 9.60 -4.68 -1.92
C GLN A 36 8.55 -5.30 -2.86
N SER A 37 8.98 -6.08 -3.86
CA SER A 37 8.08 -6.81 -4.77
C SER A 37 7.50 -8.10 -4.15
N LEU A 38 8.25 -8.72 -3.23
CA LEU A 38 7.86 -9.95 -2.53
C LEU A 38 6.88 -9.65 -1.39
N ASP A 39 7.03 -8.53 -0.68
CA ASP A 39 6.08 -8.11 0.37
C ASP A 39 4.69 -7.80 -0.22
N ASN A 40 4.60 -7.16 -1.39
CA ASN A 40 3.32 -6.89 -2.04
C ASN A 40 2.64 -8.14 -2.63
N SER A 41 3.43 -9.13 -3.09
CA SER A 41 2.91 -10.37 -3.68
C SER A 41 2.47 -11.40 -2.62
N GLN A 42 3.14 -11.44 -1.45
CA GLN A 42 2.68 -12.22 -0.29
C GLN A 42 1.48 -11.58 0.44
N LYS A 43 1.14 -10.34 0.11
CA LYS A 43 0.04 -9.58 0.71
C LYS A 43 -1.27 -9.64 -0.07
N LEU A 44 -1.45 -10.65 -0.91
CA LEU A 44 -2.77 -11.29 -1.04
C LEU A 44 -3.03 -12.08 0.25
N LYS A 45 -3.07 -11.37 1.38
CA LYS A 45 -3.54 -11.88 2.66
C LYS A 45 -4.97 -12.31 2.42
N THR A 46 -5.20 -13.61 2.26
CA THR A 46 -6.56 -14.15 2.19
C THR A 46 -7.30 -13.64 3.42
N ILE A 47 -8.34 -12.83 3.22
CA ILE A 47 -9.11 -12.28 4.33
C ILE A 47 -9.85 -13.46 4.98
N LYS A 48 -9.42 -13.81 6.20
CA LYS A 48 -10.00 -14.88 7.02
C LYS A 48 -11.00 -14.36 8.05
N ASP A 49 -11.33 -13.07 8.00
CA ASP A 49 -12.29 -12.46 8.91
C ASP A 49 -13.71 -12.99 8.62
N PRO A 50 -14.36 -13.69 9.58
CA PRO A 50 -15.71 -14.21 9.39
C PRO A 50 -16.76 -13.09 9.31
N GLN A 51 -16.57 -11.94 9.97
CA GLN A 51 -17.50 -10.81 9.86
C GLN A 51 -17.49 -10.20 8.46
N TRP A 52 -16.31 -10.08 7.84
CA TRP A 52 -16.20 -9.64 6.45
C TRP A 52 -16.87 -10.62 5.47
N ARG A 53 -16.67 -11.93 5.68
CA ARG A 53 -17.32 -12.96 4.85
C ARG A 53 -18.83 -12.94 4.97
N SER A 54 -19.36 -12.88 6.20
CA SER A 54 -20.80 -12.80 6.44
C SER A 54 -21.38 -11.51 5.86
N TYR A 55 -20.69 -10.37 6.02
CA TYR A 55 -21.10 -9.10 5.45
C TYR A 55 -21.24 -9.17 3.92
N LYS A 56 -20.22 -9.69 3.22
CA LYS A 56 -20.27 -9.86 1.76
C LYS A 56 -21.39 -10.81 1.33
N ALA A 57 -21.63 -11.89 2.08
CA ALA A 57 -22.69 -12.84 1.78
C ALA A 57 -24.09 -12.23 1.96
N ILE A 58 -24.31 -11.47 3.04
CA ILE A 58 -25.60 -10.83 3.33
C ILE A 58 -25.95 -9.78 2.28
N HIS A 59 -24.96 -9.01 1.82
CA HIS A 59 -25.16 -7.92 0.86
C HIS A 59 -24.83 -8.32 -0.59
N MET A 60 -24.61 -9.61 -0.87
CA MET A 60 -24.30 -10.14 -2.20
C MET A 60 -23.17 -9.37 -2.90
N LEU A 61 -22.11 -9.01 -2.17
CA LEU A 61 -21.04 -8.17 -2.68
C LEU A 61 -20.05 -8.97 -3.54
N GLU A 62 -19.97 -8.61 -4.82
CA GLU A 62 -18.96 -9.08 -5.76
C GLU A 62 -17.84 -8.05 -5.89
N ILE A 63 -16.82 -8.18 -5.04
CA ILE A 63 -15.66 -7.27 -5.03
C ILE A 63 -14.50 -7.96 -5.73
N HIS A 64 -13.85 -7.27 -6.66
CA HIS A 64 -12.68 -7.79 -7.36
C HIS A 64 -11.55 -8.10 -6.37
N ALA A 65 -10.81 -9.19 -6.58
CA ALA A 65 -9.82 -9.68 -5.62
C ALA A 65 -8.71 -8.65 -5.30
N THR A 66 -8.37 -7.79 -6.26
CA THR A 66 -7.38 -6.72 -6.07
C THR A 66 -7.90 -5.56 -5.21
N GLU A 67 -9.22 -5.41 -5.08
CA GLU A 67 -9.89 -4.35 -4.33
C GLU A 67 -10.40 -4.85 -2.96
N ASP A 68 -10.61 -6.16 -2.80
CA ASP A 68 -11.17 -6.78 -1.58
C ASP A 68 -10.40 -6.39 -0.31
N VAL A 69 -9.06 -6.30 -0.41
CA VAL A 69 -8.21 -5.84 0.71
C VAL A 69 -8.51 -4.40 1.09
N TYR A 70 -8.64 -3.50 0.11
CA TYR A 70 -8.94 -2.10 0.35
C TYR A 70 -10.33 -1.91 0.96
N ARG A 71 -11.33 -2.60 0.41
CA ARG A 71 -12.72 -2.58 0.92
C ARG A 71 -12.85 -3.16 2.32
N TYR A 72 -12.09 -4.20 2.64
CA TYR A 72 -12.02 -4.74 3.98
C TYR A 72 -11.42 -3.74 4.99
N GLU A 73 -10.39 -2.98 4.62
CA GLU A 73 -9.83 -1.94 5.50
C GLU A 73 -10.83 -0.82 5.80
N ILE A 74 -11.62 -0.41 4.81
CA ILE A 74 -12.71 0.57 5.00
C ILE A 74 -13.78 0.00 5.94
N PHE A 75 -14.23 -1.23 5.67
CA PHE A 75 -15.21 -1.92 6.49
C PHE A 75 -14.82 -1.96 7.97
N LYS A 76 -13.55 -2.28 8.28
CA LYS A 76 -13.06 -2.28 9.66
C LYS A 76 -13.16 -0.91 10.31
N LYS A 77 -12.81 0.16 9.61
CA LYS A 77 -12.89 1.54 10.13
C LYS A 77 -14.33 1.93 10.41
N ASN A 78 -15.25 1.65 9.49
CA ASN A 78 -16.67 1.94 9.65
C ASN A 78 -17.29 1.12 10.79
N LEU A 79 -16.90 -0.14 10.94
CA LEU A 79 -17.32 -0.99 12.06
C LEU A 79 -16.82 -0.47 13.42
N GLN A 80 -15.57 0.00 13.47
CA GLN A 80 -15.02 0.63 14.67
C GLN A 80 -15.74 1.94 14.99
N PHE A 81 -16.03 2.76 13.97
CA PHE A 81 -16.81 3.98 14.12
C PHE A 81 -18.18 3.67 14.72
N ILE A 82 -18.93 2.71 14.15
CA ILE A 82 -20.24 2.30 14.67
C ILE A 82 -20.17 1.90 16.15
N ARG A 83 -19.19 1.07 16.52
CA ARG A 83 -18.99 0.62 17.90
C ARG A 83 -18.69 1.77 18.86
N SER A 84 -17.95 2.78 18.40
CA SER A 84 -17.61 3.95 19.20
C SER A 84 -18.70 5.02 19.21
N HIS A 85 -19.50 5.11 18.14
CA HIS A 85 -20.44 6.20 17.92
C HIS A 85 -21.78 5.98 18.59
N ASN A 86 -22.20 4.72 18.72
CA ASN A 86 -23.47 4.34 19.36
C ASN A 86 -23.46 4.72 20.84
N SER A 87 -23.67 6.01 21.06
CA SER A 87 -23.83 6.73 22.32
C SER A 87 -25.21 7.37 22.25
N ASP A 88 -26.17 6.70 22.89
CA ASP A 88 -27.54 7.02 23.32
C ASP A 88 -28.49 7.88 22.46
N LYS A 89 -28.03 8.81 21.61
CA LYS A 89 -28.88 9.74 20.84
C LYS A 89 -29.37 9.17 19.52
N PHE A 90 -28.55 8.39 18.84
CA PHE A 90 -28.96 7.61 17.67
C PHE A 90 -27.96 6.48 17.42
N SER A 91 -28.46 5.35 16.93
CA SER A 91 -27.63 4.21 16.58
C SER A 91 -27.38 4.18 15.08
N VAL A 92 -26.12 3.98 14.72
CA VAL A 92 -25.70 3.57 13.38
C VAL A 92 -25.48 2.06 13.38
N ALA A 93 -25.82 1.42 12.27
CA ALA A 93 -25.67 -0.02 12.06
C ALA A 93 -24.93 -0.28 10.76
N LEU A 94 -24.37 -1.49 10.62
CA LEU A 94 -23.81 -1.94 9.35
C LEU A 94 -24.91 -1.98 8.28
N ASN A 95 -24.57 -1.49 7.10
CA ASN A 95 -25.43 -1.51 5.91
C ASN A 95 -24.61 -1.86 4.67
N GLU A 96 -25.27 -1.92 3.50
CA GLU A 96 -24.63 -2.26 2.23
C GLU A 96 -23.46 -1.33 1.85
N TYR A 97 -23.40 -0.12 2.42
CA TYR A 97 -22.35 0.87 2.18
C TYR A 97 -21.20 0.84 3.18
N ALA A 98 -21.20 -0.10 4.13
CA ALA A 98 -20.15 -0.16 5.16
C ALA A 98 -18.73 -0.39 4.61
N HIS A 99 -18.58 -0.82 3.36
CA HIS A 99 -17.29 -0.99 2.66
C HIS A 99 -16.84 0.25 1.86
N LEU A 100 -17.63 1.33 1.88
CA LEU A 100 -17.37 2.60 1.19
C LEU A 100 -16.82 3.67 2.15
#